data_AF-A0A966SBZ0-F1
#
_entry.id   AF-A0A966SBZ0-F1
#
_cell.length_a   1.000
_cell.length_b   1.000
_cell.length_c   1.000
_cell.angle_alpha   90.00
_cell.angle_beta   90.00
_cell.angle_gamma   90.00
#
_symmetry.space_group_name_H-M   'P 1'
#
loop_
_entity.id
_entity.type
_entity.pdbx_description
1 polymer ?
#
loop_
_entity_poly.entity_id
_entity_poly.type
_entity_poly.pdbx_seq_one_letter_code
_entity_poly.pdbx_strand_id
1 'polypeptide(L)'
;MGKGEQDKVELADYLAAKKKVTNANDTIDELRHQLDAALNLRDDSAGVLNGLNTRALSAIRGIFGPDSTEYEQAGGTRTSERKKSVRTKKEPAK
;
A
#
# COMPACT_ATOMS: atom_id res chain seq x y z
N MET A 1 -15.21 39.81 42.37
CA MET A 1 -14.35 38.64 42.06
C MET A 1 -15.10 37.77 41.04
N GLY A 2 -15.29 38.18 39.80
CA GLY A 2 -14.26 38.24 38.75
C GLY A 2 -14.51 37.13 37.70
N LYS A 3 -15.77 36.95 37.24
CA LYS A 3 -16.16 35.89 36.30
C LYS A 3 -16.74 36.41 34.97
N GLY A 4 -16.60 37.70 34.65
CA GLY A 4 -17.19 38.31 33.46
C GLY A 4 -16.22 38.94 32.46
N GLU A 5 -14.91 38.92 32.74
CA GLU A 5 -13.90 39.56 31.87
C GLU A 5 -13.24 38.59 30.89
N GLN A 6 -13.39 37.27 31.09
CA GLN A 6 -12.68 36.25 30.31
C GLN A 6 -13.42 35.78 29.04
N ASP A 7 -14.63 36.28 28.78
CA ASP A 7 -15.47 35.90 27.63
C ASP A 7 -15.59 37.02 26.56
N LYS A 8 -14.61 37.93 26.49
CA LYS A 8 -14.49 38.86 25.36
C LYS A 8 -13.50 38.26 24.37
N VAL A 9 -13.99 37.44 23.44
CA VAL A 9 -13.20 37.03 22.27
C VAL A 9 -13.11 38.24 21.36
N GLU A 10 -11.94 38.86 21.33
CA GLU A 10 -11.68 39.94 20.39
C GLU A 10 -11.78 39.40 18.96
N LEU A 11 -12.49 40.12 18.10
CA LEU A 11 -12.70 39.71 16.69
C LEU A 11 -11.36 39.45 15.99
N ALA A 12 -10.32 40.20 16.35
CA ALA A 12 -8.96 40.02 15.85
C ALA A 12 -8.38 38.64 16.21
N ASP A 13 -8.57 38.20 17.45
CA ASP A 13 -8.08 36.90 17.93
C ASP A 13 -8.83 35.74 17.26
N TYR A 14 -10.14 35.89 17.07
CA TYR A 14 -10.95 34.92 16.32
C TYR A 14 -10.49 34.80 14.87
N LEU A 15 -10.28 35.93 14.17
CA LEU A 15 -9.80 35.92 12.79
C LEU A 15 -8.38 35.35 12.68
N ALA A 16 -7.50 35.64 13.64
CA ALA A 16 -6.16 35.07 13.69
C ALA A 16 -6.20 33.56 13.91
N ALA A 17 -7.05 33.07 14.82
CA ALA A 17 -7.25 31.63 15.04
C ALA A 17 -7.83 30.94 13.80
N LYS A 18 -8.83 31.54 13.15
CA LYS A 18 -9.39 31.03 11.90
C LYS A 18 -8.33 30.93 10.80
N LYS A 19 -7.51 31.97 10.62
CA LYS A 19 -6.42 31.97 9.65
C LYS A 19 -5.37 30.89 9.94
N LYS A 20 -5.06 30.64 11.22
CA LYS A 20 -4.15 29.55 11.60
C LYS A 20 -4.73 28.18 11.20
N VAL A 21 -6.02 27.96 11.42
CA VAL A 21 -6.69 26.71 11.04
C VAL A 21 -6.70 26.54 9.52
N THR A 22 -7.03 27.59 8.75
CA THR A 22 -7.02 27.50 7.28
C THR A 22 -5.62 27.19 6.76
N ASN A 23 -4.60 27.89 7.24
CA ASN A 23 -3.21 27.64 6.82
C ASN A 23 -2.75 26.22 7.18
N ALA A 24 -3.16 25.71 8.34
CA ALA A 24 -2.84 24.34 8.75
C ALA A 24 -3.53 23.31 7.85
N ASN A 25 -4.79 23.55 7.46
CA ASN A 25 -5.50 22.69 6.51
C ASN A 25 -4.83 22.70 5.14
N ASP A 26 -4.46 23.88 4.62
CA ASP A 26 -3.75 24.00 3.34
C ASP A 26 -2.43 23.21 3.37
N THR A 27 -1.71 23.27 4.50
CA THR A 27 -0.48 22.50 4.71
C THR A 27 -0.74 20.99 4.76
N ILE A 28 -1.82 20.56 5.42
CA ILE A 28 -2.22 19.15 5.49
C ILE A 28 -2.56 18.63 4.09
N ASP A 29 -3.29 19.41 3.29
CA ASP A 29 -3.71 18.99 1.96
C ASP A 29 -2.51 18.88 1.01
N GLU A 30 -1.55 19.81 1.09
CA GLU A 30 -0.27 19.69 0.37
C GLU A 30 0.50 18.41 0.77
N LEU A 31 0.61 18.13 2.07
CA LEU A 31 1.28 16.92 2.55
C LEU A 31 0.57 15.63 2.12
N ARG A 32 -0.76 15.64 2.03
CA ARG A 32 -1.54 14.52 1.49
C ARG A 32 -1.22 14.28 0.02
N HIS A 33 -1.15 15.33 -0.78
CA HIS A 33 -0.75 15.20 -2.19
C HIS A 33 0.66 14.63 -2.34
N GLN A 34 1.60 15.05 -1.50
CA GLN A 34 2.95 14.49 -1.48
C GLN A 34 2.96 13.01 -1.05
N LEU A 35 2.14 12.64 -0.06
CA LEU A 35 1.99 11.25 0.37
C LEU A 35 1.44 10.38 -0.77
N ASP A 36 0.39 10.84 -1.45
CA ASP A 36 -0.22 10.11 -2.56
C ASP A 36 0.79 9.88 -3.70
N ALA A 37 1.59 10.91 -4.03
CA ALA A 37 2.65 10.78 -5.01
C ALA A 37 3.71 9.74 -4.60
N ALA A 38 4.13 9.75 -3.33
CA ALA A 38 5.09 8.79 -2.80
C ALA A 38 4.53 7.35 -2.75
N LEU A 39 3.24 7.19 -2.41
CA LEU A 39 2.56 5.90 -2.42
C LEU A 39 2.49 5.32 -3.83
N ASN A 40 2.10 6.13 -4.82
CA ASN A 40 2.07 5.71 -6.22
C ASN A 40 3.46 5.24 -6.69
N LEU A 41 4.51 6.02 -6.41
CA LEU A 41 5.88 5.65 -6.79
C LEU A 41 6.32 4.34 -6.12
N ARG A 42 5.99 4.14 -4.84
CA ARG A 42 6.29 2.91 -4.12
C ARG A 42 5.58 1.72 -4.76
N ASP A 43 4.30 1.86 -5.07
CA ASP A 43 3.47 0.77 -5.60
C ASP A 43 3.91 0.38 -7.02
N ASP A 44 4.24 1.36 -7.85
CA ASP A 44 4.84 1.13 -9.17
C ASP A 44 6.17 0.36 -9.05
N SER A 45 7.04 0.80 -8.14
CA SER A 45 8.33 0.15 -7.89
C SER A 45 8.17 -1.27 -7.36
N ALA A 46 7.20 -1.50 -6.47
CA ALA A 46 6.86 -2.81 -5.94
C ALA A 46 6.33 -3.74 -7.04
N GLY A 47 5.54 -3.21 -7.99
CA GLY A 47 5.09 -3.94 -9.17
C GLY A 47 6.27 -4.41 -10.04
N VAL A 48 7.24 -3.53 -10.31
CA VAL A 48 8.45 -3.89 -11.06
C VAL A 48 9.27 -4.95 -10.32
N LEU A 49 9.47 -4.78 -9.02
CA LEU A 49 10.20 -5.74 -8.18
C LEU A 49 9.52 -7.12 -8.19
N ASN A 50 8.20 -7.17 -8.07
CA ASN A 50 7.45 -8.43 -8.14
C ASN A 50 7.65 -9.14 -9.49
N GLY A 51 7.65 -8.38 -10.59
CA GLY A 51 7.95 -8.91 -11.92
C GLY A 51 9.38 -9.45 -12.05
N LEU A 52 10.35 -8.84 -11.39
CA LEU A 52 11.73 -9.35 -11.31
C LEU A 52 11.81 -10.62 -10.48
N ASN A 53 11.19 -10.64 -9.30
CA ASN A 53 11.16 -11.81 -8.41
C ASN A 53 10.53 -13.02 -9.10
N THR A 54 9.43 -12.83 -9.83
CA THR A 54 8.76 -13.89 -10.58
C THR A 54 9.69 -14.49 -11.66
N ARG A 55 10.46 -13.64 -12.35
CA ARG A 55 11.43 -14.09 -13.37
C ARG A 55 12.61 -14.83 -12.72
N ALA A 56 13.13 -14.34 -11.61
CA ALA A 56 14.21 -14.99 -10.86
C ALA A 56 13.78 -16.37 -10.36
N LEU A 57 12.61 -16.48 -9.72
CA LEU A 57 12.04 -17.75 -9.28
C LEU A 57 11.82 -18.72 -10.45
N SER A 58 11.37 -18.23 -11.60
CA SER A 58 11.19 -19.05 -12.80
C SER A 58 12.52 -19.59 -13.33
N ALA A 59 13.60 -18.80 -13.28
CA ALA A 59 14.93 -19.25 -13.68
C ALA A 59 15.47 -20.33 -12.73
N ILE A 60 15.35 -20.12 -11.41
CA ILE A 60 15.76 -21.10 -10.39
C ILE A 60 14.96 -22.40 -10.56
N ARG A 61 13.65 -22.30 -10.77
CA ARG A 61 12.78 -23.45 -11.07
C ARG A 61 13.22 -24.20 -12.32
N GLY A 62 13.68 -23.48 -13.35
CA GLY A 62 14.18 -24.09 -14.59
C GLY A 62 15.52 -24.80 -14.43
N ILE A 63 16.40 -24.29 -13.57
CA ILE A 63 17.74 -24.85 -13.35
C ILE A 63 17.70 -26.07 -12.42
N PHE A 64 17.05 -25.96 -11.28
CA PHE A 64 17.06 -27.00 -10.24
C PHE A 64 15.82 -27.90 -10.27
N GLY A 65 14.75 -27.44 -10.91
CA GLY A 65 13.49 -28.16 -11.01
C GLY A 65 12.41 -27.67 -10.04
N PRO A 66 11.15 -28.07 -10.28
CA PRO A 66 9.97 -27.57 -9.56
C PRO A 66 9.79 -28.08 -8.12
N ASP A 67 10.50 -29.14 -7.73
CA ASP A 67 10.41 -29.78 -6.40
C ASP A 67 11.77 -29.79 -5.67
N SER A 68 12.71 -28.96 -6.12
CA SER A 68 14.06 -28.89 -5.56
C SER A 68 14.11 -28.08 -4.25
N THR A 69 15.12 -28.35 -3.42
CA THR A 69 15.36 -27.59 -2.18
C THR A 69 15.76 -26.15 -2.46
N GLU A 70 16.52 -25.90 -3.52
CA GLU A 70 16.98 -24.56 -3.93
C GLU A 70 15.81 -23.69 -4.38
N TYR A 71 14.84 -24.26 -5.10
CA TYR A 71 13.63 -23.54 -5.51
C TYR A 71 12.77 -23.15 -4.31
N GLU A 72 12.66 -24.02 -3.30
CA GLU A 72 11.98 -23.71 -2.04
C GLU A 72 12.71 -22.64 -1.24
N GLN A 73 14.04 -22.76 -1.09
CA GLN A 73 14.87 -21.78 -0.39
C GLN A 73 14.82 -20.39 -1.03
N ALA A 74 14.65 -20.32 -2.35
CA ALA A 74 14.45 -19.07 -3.06
C ALA A 74 13.07 -18.41 -2.80
N GLY A 75 12.18 -19.08 -2.07
CA GLY A 75 10.82 -18.63 -1.76
C GLY A 75 9.75 -19.21 -2.68
N GLY A 76 10.10 -20.15 -3.57
CA GLY A 76 9.13 -20.90 -4.36
C GLY A 76 8.38 -21.94 -3.54
N THR A 77 7.18 -22.32 -3.95
CA THR A 77 6.47 -23.47 -3.37
C THR A 77 6.65 -24.69 -4.27
N ARG A 78 7.09 -25.82 -3.70
CA ARG A 78 7.25 -27.07 -4.44
C ARG A 78 5.93 -27.49 -5.09
N THR A 79 6.00 -28.09 -6.28
CA THR A 79 4.81 -28.50 -7.02
C THR A 79 4.06 -29.64 -6.32
N SER A 80 4.77 -30.50 -5.60
CA SER A 80 4.20 -31.54 -4.74
C SER A 80 3.37 -30.98 -3.58
N GLU A 81 3.77 -29.84 -3.03
CA GLU A 81 3.13 -29.17 -1.87
C GLU A 81 2.03 -28.20 -2.30
N ARG A 82 2.06 -27.74 -3.55
CA ARG A 82 1.07 -26.81 -4.07
C ARG A 82 -0.30 -27.50 -4.19
N LYS A 83 -1.35 -26.82 -3.70
CA LYS A 83 -2.74 -27.24 -3.89
C LYS A 83 -3.04 -27.40 -5.39
N LYS A 84 -3.36 -28.63 -5.81
CA LYS A 84 -3.74 -28.93 -7.21
C LYS A 84 -5.13 -28.35 -7.49
N SER A 85 -5.27 -27.70 -8.65
CA SER A 85 -6.59 -27.31 -9.15
C SER A 85 -7.33 -28.58 -9.61
N VAL A 86 -8.48 -28.86 -9.00
CA VAL A 86 -9.39 -29.90 -9.48
C VAL A 86 -10.29 -29.26 -10.52
N ARG A 87 -10.08 -29.59 -11.81
CA ARG A 87 -10.95 -29.10 -12.88
C ARG A 87 -12.32 -29.77 -12.74
N THR A 88 -13.32 -29.03 -12.25
CA THR A 88 -14.72 -29.50 -12.28
C THR A 88 -15.16 -29.58 -13.74
N LYS A 89 -15.61 -30.76 -14.17
CA LYS A 89 -16.19 -30.94 -15.51
C LYS A 89 -17.50 -30.15 -15.53
N LYS A 90 -17.58 -29.15 -16.42
CA LYS A 90 -18.83 -28.43 -16.68
C LYS A 90 -19.72 -29.40 -17.46
N GLU A 91 -20.82 -29.85 -16.87
CA GLU A 91 -21.83 -30.62 -17.62
C GLU A 91 -22.33 -29.76 -18.80
N PRO A 92 -22.49 -30.34 -20.01
CA PRO A 92 -22.97 -29.57 -21.15
C PRO A 92 -24.38 -29.06 -20.84
N ALA A 93 -24.59 -27.76 -21.04
CA ALA A 93 -25.90 -27.14 -20.88
C ALA A 93 -26.90 -27.83 -21.82
N LYS A 94 -28.03 -28.24 -21.26
CA LYS A 94 -29.11 -28.98 -21.93
C LYS A 94 -29.97 -28.06 -22.78
#